data_AF-A0A965P2F5-F1
#
_entry.id   AF-A0A965P2F5-F1
#
_cell.length_a   1.000
_cell.length_b   1.000
_cell.length_c   1.000
_cell.angle_alpha   90.00
_cell.angle_beta   90.00
_cell.angle_gamma   90.00
#
_symmetry.space_group_name_H-M   'P 1'
#
loop_
_entity.id
_entity.type
_entity.pdbx_description
1 polymer ?
#
loop_
_entity_poly.entity_id
_entity_poly.type
_entity_poly.pdbx_seq_one_letter_code
_entity_poly.pdbx_strand_id
1 'polypeptide(L)'
;MKSSKSSFESKISEINQEINKRRHKWNLTTLAWMDFSDVAQILRIHIYKKWNMYDQKQPLAPWINRIVSNQIKNLIRNNYGNYSRPCLKCAAAESDDGCTIYKNQCNKCPLYAKWEKSKKSAHDIKLPVTLENHTQEVHNIIEDEIDIDKAAENIHKKMHQILKPIEWKFYSLHYIEHKSEEESAKLMGYKTSEKNRKIGYKQVKNLKKAIMIKVKKHLYNGDIDIY
;
A
#
# COMPACT_ATOMS: atom_id res chain seq x y z
N MET A 1 21.24 -41.94 35.34
CA MET A 1 19.91 -41.41 34.93
C MET A 1 19.95 -41.14 33.43
N LYS A 2 19.12 -41.80 32.62
CA LYS A 2 19.05 -41.50 31.17
C LYS A 2 18.42 -40.11 31.02
N SER A 3 19.21 -39.12 30.60
CA SER A 3 18.70 -37.79 30.23
C SER A 3 17.55 -37.98 29.24
N SER A 4 16.34 -37.59 29.63
CA SER A 4 15.16 -37.69 28.77
C SER A 4 15.41 -36.77 27.57
N LYS A 5 15.27 -37.31 26.36
CA LYS A 5 15.50 -36.50 25.16
C LYS A 5 14.49 -35.36 25.14
N SER A 6 14.97 -34.12 25.10
CA SER A 6 14.07 -32.97 24.97
C SER A 6 13.31 -33.04 23.65
N SER A 7 11.98 -32.90 23.73
CA SER A 7 11.13 -32.80 22.56
C SER A 7 11.24 -31.40 21.95
N PHE A 8 10.93 -31.29 20.66
CA PHE A 8 10.85 -29.99 19.99
C PHE A 8 9.86 -29.06 20.67
N GLU A 9 8.68 -29.59 21.03
CA GLU A 9 7.59 -28.82 21.65
C GLU A 9 7.98 -28.20 23.00
N SER A 10 8.80 -28.90 23.80
CA SER A 10 9.26 -28.35 25.08
C SER A 10 10.24 -27.19 24.92
N LYS A 11 10.80 -27.01 23.72
CA LYS A 11 11.80 -25.97 23.39
C LYS A 11 11.26 -24.90 22.44
N ILE A 12 9.96 -24.91 22.13
CA ILE A 12 9.35 -23.98 21.17
C ILE A 12 9.56 -22.50 21.54
N SER A 13 9.52 -22.15 22.83
CA SER A 13 9.73 -20.78 23.31
C SER A 13 11.15 -20.29 23.01
N GLU A 14 12.14 -21.14 23.31
CA GLU A 14 13.57 -20.87 23.03
C GLU A 14 13.82 -20.74 21.51
N ILE A 15 13.21 -21.62 20.72
CA ILE A 15 13.26 -21.57 19.24
C ILE A 15 12.69 -20.24 18.71
N ASN A 16 11.52 -19.84 19.20
CA ASN A 16 10.88 -18.60 18.77
C ASN A 16 11.72 -17.36 19.11
N GLN A 17 12.35 -17.36 20.28
CA GLN A 17 13.25 -16.28 20.70
C GLN A 17 14.45 -16.16 19.74
N GLU A 18 15.09 -17.28 19.38
CA GLU A 18 16.21 -17.29 18.44
C GLU A 18 15.83 -16.88 17.02
N ILE A 19 14.64 -17.27 16.55
CA ILE A 19 14.10 -16.82 15.26
C ILE A 19 13.89 -15.30 15.27
N ASN A 20 13.25 -14.77 16.31
CA ASN A 20 12.92 -13.34 16.41
C ASN A 20 14.16 -12.44 16.47
N LYS A 21 15.26 -12.89 17.10
CA LYS A 21 16.54 -12.17 17.08
C LYS A 21 17.03 -11.86 15.65
N ARG A 22 16.67 -12.70 14.68
CA ARG A 22 17.06 -12.56 13.27
C ARG A 22 16.02 -11.88 12.38
N ARG A 23 14.94 -11.34 12.94
CA ARG A 23 13.91 -10.61 12.18
C ARG A 23 14.48 -9.55 11.25
N HIS A 24 15.39 -8.73 11.76
CA HIS A 24 16.04 -7.66 11.00
C HIS A 24 16.89 -8.15 9.80
N LYS A 25 17.26 -9.45 9.75
CA LYS A 25 17.96 -10.03 8.61
C LYS A 25 17.02 -10.35 7.45
N TRP A 26 15.72 -10.41 7.70
CA TRP A 26 14.71 -10.46 6.64
C TRP A 26 14.38 -9.03 6.22
N ASN A 27 14.90 -8.62 5.07
CA ASN A 27 14.80 -7.27 4.53
C ASN A 27 14.01 -7.20 3.22
N LEU A 28 13.45 -8.32 2.76
CA LEU A 28 12.65 -8.39 1.53
C LEU A 28 11.20 -7.97 1.78
N THR A 29 11.01 -6.74 2.24
CA THR A 29 9.68 -6.14 2.45
C THR A 29 8.92 -5.93 1.14
N THR A 30 9.61 -5.99 0.00
CA THR A 30 9.03 -5.91 -1.34
C THR A 30 8.24 -7.17 -1.74
N LEU A 31 8.35 -8.28 -1.00
CA LEU A 31 7.49 -9.45 -1.18
C LEU A 31 6.18 -9.29 -0.40
N ALA A 32 5.16 -8.72 -1.04
CA ALA A 32 3.87 -8.48 -0.41
C ALA A 32 3.16 -9.76 0.12
N TRP A 33 3.50 -10.93 -0.42
CA TRP A 33 2.85 -12.21 -0.09
C TRP A 33 3.56 -13.02 1.01
N MET A 34 4.72 -12.58 1.50
CA MET A 34 5.51 -13.33 2.49
C MET A 34 6.14 -12.40 3.51
N ASP A 35 5.51 -12.30 4.66
CA ASP A 35 5.99 -11.48 5.77
C ASP A 35 6.96 -12.27 6.68
N PHE A 36 7.43 -11.63 7.75
CA PHE A 36 8.31 -12.33 8.68
C PHE A 36 7.60 -13.44 9.47
N SER A 37 6.28 -13.36 9.67
CA SER A 37 5.50 -14.42 10.31
C SER A 37 5.54 -15.69 9.47
N ASP A 38 5.35 -15.57 8.15
CA ASP A 38 5.48 -16.66 7.19
C ASP A 38 6.89 -17.26 7.20
N VAL A 39 7.91 -16.39 7.18
CA VAL A 39 9.31 -16.82 7.27
C VAL A 39 9.58 -17.54 8.59
N ALA A 40 9.08 -17.03 9.72
CA ALA A 40 9.23 -17.68 11.01
C ALA A 40 8.60 -19.08 11.01
N GLN A 41 7.47 -19.27 10.34
CA GLN A 41 6.83 -20.57 10.21
C GLN A 41 7.67 -21.54 9.35
N ILE A 42 8.20 -21.09 8.22
CA ILE A 42 9.12 -21.86 7.38
C ILE A 42 10.35 -22.30 8.20
N LEU A 43 10.89 -21.40 9.01
CA LEU A 43 12.04 -21.67 9.88
C LEU A 43 11.71 -22.72 10.94
N ARG A 44 10.57 -22.63 11.63
CA ARG A 44 10.12 -23.64 12.60
C ARG A 44 10.01 -25.02 11.98
N ILE A 45 9.35 -25.13 10.83
CA ILE A 45 9.19 -26.40 10.10
C ILE A 45 10.57 -26.96 9.72
N HIS A 46 11.50 -26.10 9.29
CA HIS A 46 12.85 -26.53 8.92
C HIS A 46 13.66 -27.02 10.12
N ILE A 47 13.55 -26.36 11.28
CA ILE A 47 14.18 -26.79 12.53
C ILE A 47 13.59 -28.13 12.98
N TYR A 48 12.27 -28.30 12.93
CA TYR A 48 11.58 -29.54 13.27
C TYR A 48 12.08 -30.72 12.40
N LYS A 49 12.14 -30.53 11.07
CA LYS A 49 12.68 -31.54 10.13
C LYS A 49 14.13 -31.94 10.42
N LYS A 50 14.89 -31.06 11.08
CA LYS A 50 16.30 -31.31 11.45
C LYS A 50 16.49 -31.63 12.93
N TRP A 51 15.42 -31.71 13.72
CA TRP A 51 15.51 -31.89 15.16
C TRP A 51 16.21 -33.19 15.56
N ASN A 52 16.05 -34.24 14.74
CA ASN A 52 16.75 -35.51 14.89
C ASN A 52 18.28 -35.39 14.76
N MET A 53 18.79 -34.36 14.09
CA MET A 53 20.23 -34.08 13.92
C MET A 53 20.82 -33.25 15.07
N TYR A 54 20.00 -32.78 16.00
CA TYR A 54 20.45 -31.97 17.13
C TYR A 54 21.08 -32.86 18.21
N ASP A 55 22.36 -32.60 18.52
CA ASP A 55 23.01 -33.17 19.69
C ASP A 55 22.59 -32.42 20.95
N GLN A 56 21.80 -33.10 21.78
CA GLN A 56 21.25 -32.53 23.02
C GLN A 56 22.28 -32.27 24.11
N LYS A 57 23.52 -32.74 23.94
CA LYS A 57 24.64 -32.36 24.81
C LYS A 57 25.15 -30.94 24.53
N GLN A 58 24.85 -30.40 23.35
CA GLN A 58 25.31 -29.09 22.91
C GLN A 58 24.25 -28.01 23.18
N PRO A 59 24.66 -26.74 23.36
CA PRO A 59 23.72 -25.63 23.50
C PRO A 59 22.78 -25.51 22.29
N LEU A 60 21.48 -25.35 22.54
CA LEU A 60 20.45 -25.32 21.50
C LEU A 60 20.54 -24.04 20.64
N ALA A 61 20.71 -22.88 21.28
CA ALA A 61 20.69 -21.59 20.60
C ALA A 61 21.70 -21.49 19.43
N PRO A 62 23.01 -21.79 19.58
CA PRO A 62 23.96 -21.76 18.47
C PRO A 62 23.59 -22.67 17.28
N TRP A 63 23.02 -23.84 17.56
CA TRP A 63 22.60 -24.79 16.54
C TRP A 63 21.40 -24.24 15.73
N ILE A 64 20.36 -23.75 16.42
CA ILE A 64 19.23 -23.06 15.78
C ILE A 64 19.72 -21.87 14.97
N ASN A 65 20.63 -21.09 15.55
CA ASN A 65 21.16 -19.87 14.96
C ASN A 65 21.79 -20.11 13.58
N ARG A 66 22.55 -21.21 13.45
CA ARG A 66 23.16 -21.64 12.18
C ARG A 66 22.10 -22.04 11.16
N ILE A 67 21.08 -22.79 11.59
CA ILE A 67 19.97 -23.19 10.72
C ILE A 67 19.20 -21.97 10.21
N VAL A 68 18.76 -21.09 11.12
CA VAL A 68 17.99 -19.89 10.78
C VAL A 68 18.77 -18.99 9.84
N SER A 69 20.05 -18.73 10.13
CA SER A 69 20.90 -17.91 9.25
C SER A 69 20.97 -18.44 7.83
N ASN A 70 21.17 -19.76 7.69
CA ASN A 70 21.29 -20.39 6.39
C ASN A 70 19.95 -20.43 5.65
N GLN A 71 18.85 -20.66 6.37
CA GLN A 71 17.52 -20.65 5.77
C GLN A 71 17.10 -19.26 5.30
N ILE A 72 17.34 -18.20 6.08
CA ILE A 72 17.07 -16.82 5.64
C ILE A 72 17.88 -16.50 4.38
N LYS A 73 19.18 -16.83 4.34
CA LYS A 73 20.01 -16.65 3.13
C LYS A 73 19.46 -17.41 1.92
N ASN A 74 18.99 -18.64 2.13
CA ASN A 74 18.39 -19.45 1.06
C ASN A 74 17.08 -18.87 0.55
N LEU A 75 16.22 -18.38 1.44
CA LEU A 75 14.96 -17.73 1.08
C LEU A 75 15.22 -16.45 0.27
N ILE A 76 16.16 -15.61 0.70
CA ILE A 76 16.56 -14.41 -0.04
C ILE A 76 17.11 -14.76 -1.42
N ARG A 77 18.02 -15.74 -1.49
CA ARG A 77 18.57 -16.22 -2.76
C ARG A 77 17.47 -16.76 -3.67
N ASN A 78 16.53 -17.53 -3.15
CA ASN A 78 15.50 -18.16 -3.96
C ASN A 78 14.49 -17.17 -4.54
N ASN A 79 14.12 -16.14 -3.77
CA ASN A 79 13.14 -15.15 -4.23
C ASN A 79 13.75 -14.05 -5.08
N TYR A 80 15.00 -13.64 -4.81
CA TYR A 80 15.67 -12.54 -5.54
C TYR A 80 16.89 -13.04 -6.31
N GLY A 81 17.90 -13.52 -5.58
CA GLY A 81 19.23 -13.76 -6.13
C GLY A 81 19.29 -14.76 -7.29
N ASN A 82 18.33 -15.67 -7.40
CA ASN A 82 18.24 -16.63 -8.50
C ASN A 82 17.82 -15.99 -9.82
N TYR A 83 17.04 -14.90 -9.77
CA TYR A 83 16.51 -14.18 -10.93
C TYR A 83 17.37 -13.00 -11.33
N SER A 84 18.21 -12.50 -10.41
CA SER A 84 19.19 -11.44 -10.66
C SER A 84 20.05 -11.68 -11.90
N ARG A 85 20.27 -10.61 -12.69
CA ARG A 85 21.14 -10.63 -13.86
C ARG A 85 22.59 -10.99 -13.48
N PRO A 86 23.34 -11.69 -14.35
CA PRO A 86 24.71 -12.11 -14.05
C PRO A 86 25.67 -10.93 -13.84
N CYS A 87 25.36 -9.77 -14.43
CA CYS A 87 26.17 -8.56 -14.34
C CYS A 87 26.34 -8.05 -12.91
N LEU A 88 25.39 -8.29 -12.00
CA LEU A 88 25.47 -7.88 -10.59
C LEU A 88 26.64 -8.55 -9.82
N LYS A 89 27.22 -9.60 -10.38
CA LYS A 89 28.37 -10.32 -9.80
C LYS A 89 29.55 -10.40 -10.77
N CYS A 90 29.48 -9.67 -11.89
CA CYS A 90 30.47 -9.75 -12.94
C CYS A 90 31.57 -8.72 -12.70
N ALA A 91 32.83 -9.15 -12.81
CA ALA A 91 33.99 -8.26 -12.67
C ALA A 91 34.10 -7.23 -13.81
N ALA A 92 33.47 -7.49 -14.96
CA ALA A 92 33.45 -6.59 -16.12
C ALA A 92 32.23 -5.67 -16.17
N ALA A 93 31.41 -5.64 -15.10
CA ALA A 93 30.29 -4.71 -15.00
C ALA A 93 30.79 -3.34 -14.52
N GLU A 94 30.37 -2.29 -15.21
CA GLU A 94 30.60 -0.89 -14.83
C GLU A 94 29.32 -0.32 -14.19
N SER A 95 29.31 0.97 -13.86
CA SER A 95 28.11 1.63 -13.34
C SER A 95 26.92 1.48 -14.31
N ASP A 96 25.71 1.43 -13.73
CA ASP A 96 24.45 1.25 -14.44
C ASP A 96 24.42 -0.04 -15.29
N ASP A 97 24.28 0.13 -16.60
CA ASP A 97 24.25 -0.93 -17.60
C ASP A 97 25.54 -1.00 -18.42
N GLY A 98 26.62 -0.37 -17.95
CA GLY A 98 27.94 -0.43 -18.57
C GLY A 98 28.63 -1.80 -18.43
N CYS A 99 29.48 -2.14 -19.40
CA CYS A 99 30.34 -3.31 -19.37
C CYS A 99 31.65 -3.08 -20.12
N THR A 100 32.79 -3.28 -19.47
CA THR A 100 34.12 -3.02 -20.07
C THR A 100 34.38 -3.85 -21.34
N ILE A 101 33.85 -5.07 -21.42
CA ILE A 101 34.09 -5.99 -22.55
C ILE A 101 33.16 -5.67 -23.73
N TYR A 102 31.88 -5.42 -23.47
CA TYR A 102 30.84 -5.31 -24.51
C TYR A 102 30.26 -3.90 -24.65
N LYS A 103 30.85 -2.92 -23.95
CA LYS A 103 30.36 -1.55 -23.70
C LYS A 103 29.08 -1.51 -22.85
N ASN A 104 28.10 -2.35 -23.15
CA ASN A 104 26.82 -2.43 -22.45
C ASN A 104 26.48 -3.86 -22.00
N GLN A 105 25.71 -4.00 -20.91
CA GLN A 105 25.16 -5.24 -20.38
C GLN A 105 24.04 -5.77 -21.30
N CYS A 106 24.41 -6.52 -22.34
CA CYS A 106 23.49 -6.97 -23.38
C CYS A 106 23.74 -8.41 -23.82
N ASN A 107 22.88 -8.91 -24.71
CA ASN A 107 22.95 -10.27 -25.29
C ASN A 107 24.23 -10.61 -26.07
N LYS A 108 25.11 -9.63 -26.33
CA LYS A 108 26.47 -9.89 -26.83
C LYS A 108 27.30 -10.71 -25.84
N CYS A 109 27.01 -10.59 -24.53
CA CYS A 109 27.59 -11.44 -23.50
C CYS A 109 26.83 -12.78 -23.44
N PRO A 110 27.50 -13.94 -23.61
CA PRO A 110 26.85 -15.25 -23.57
C PRO A 110 26.12 -15.55 -22.26
N LEU A 111 26.66 -15.08 -21.13
CA LEU A 111 26.03 -15.24 -19.81
C LEU A 111 24.74 -14.42 -19.71
N TYR A 112 24.76 -13.18 -20.21
CA TYR A 112 23.60 -12.32 -20.26
C TYR A 112 22.54 -12.89 -21.19
N ALA A 113 22.91 -13.32 -22.40
CA ALA A 113 21.98 -13.91 -23.37
C ALA A 113 21.27 -15.16 -22.81
N LYS A 114 21.98 -16.02 -22.08
CA LYS A 114 21.38 -17.18 -21.41
C LYS A 114 20.39 -16.76 -20.32
N TRP A 115 20.75 -15.76 -19.52
CA TRP A 115 19.87 -15.21 -18.50
C TRP A 115 18.63 -14.56 -19.12
N GLU A 116 18.79 -13.78 -20.19
CA GLU A 116 17.72 -13.11 -20.91
C GLU A 116 16.66 -14.10 -21.43
N LYS A 117 17.10 -15.23 -22.01
CA LYS A 117 16.18 -16.26 -22.52
C LYS A 117 15.45 -17.05 -21.43
N SER A 118 15.96 -17.10 -20.20
CA SER A 118 15.47 -18.03 -19.16
C SER A 118 14.86 -17.35 -17.95
N LYS A 119 15.50 -16.30 -17.43
CA LYS A 119 15.23 -15.72 -16.11
C LYS A 119 14.75 -14.28 -16.15
N LYS A 120 14.97 -13.55 -17.25
CA LYS A 120 14.57 -12.14 -17.39
C LYS A 120 13.06 -11.94 -17.20
N SER A 121 12.22 -12.74 -17.86
CA SER A 121 10.76 -12.64 -17.67
C SER A 121 10.35 -12.81 -16.20
N ALA A 122 10.90 -13.80 -15.50
CA ALA A 122 10.61 -13.99 -14.08
C ALA A 122 11.23 -12.91 -13.19
N HIS A 123 12.38 -12.33 -13.56
CA HIS A 123 12.98 -11.19 -12.90
C HIS A 123 12.06 -9.96 -12.99
N ASP A 124 11.60 -9.63 -14.20
CA ASP A 124 10.81 -8.43 -14.49
C ASP A 124 9.41 -8.49 -13.84
N ILE A 125 8.83 -9.68 -13.67
CA ILE A 125 7.56 -9.87 -12.95
C ILE A 125 7.74 -9.77 -11.43
N LYS A 126 8.88 -10.24 -10.90
CA LYS A 126 9.08 -10.42 -9.45
C LYS A 126 9.73 -9.23 -8.76
N LEU A 127 10.40 -8.37 -9.52
CA LEU A 127 11.20 -7.28 -8.96
C LEU A 127 10.55 -5.95 -9.32
N PRO A 128 10.30 -5.08 -8.32
CA PRO A 128 9.86 -3.73 -8.61
C PRO A 128 10.95 -3.00 -9.40
N VAL A 129 10.53 -2.22 -10.39
CA VAL A 129 11.41 -1.32 -11.13
C VAL A 129 11.72 -0.07 -10.29
N THR A 130 12.90 0.49 -10.48
CA THR A 130 13.35 1.72 -9.81
C THR A 130 12.58 2.92 -10.35
N LEU A 131 11.89 3.67 -9.50
CA LEU A 131 11.12 4.86 -9.91
C LEU A 131 11.98 5.89 -10.67
N GLU A 132 13.26 5.99 -10.31
CA GLU A 132 14.22 6.93 -10.91
C GLU A 132 14.35 6.77 -12.43
N ASN A 133 14.17 5.55 -12.96
CA ASN A 133 14.28 5.25 -14.39
C ASN A 133 12.93 5.21 -15.12
N HIS A 134 11.81 5.37 -14.39
CA HIS A 134 10.45 5.25 -14.91
C HIS A 134 9.56 6.43 -14.52
N THR A 135 10.16 7.58 -14.18
CA THR A 135 9.43 8.79 -13.78
C THR A 135 8.41 9.21 -14.83
N GLN A 136 8.75 9.15 -16.12
CA GLN A 136 7.83 9.50 -17.20
C GLN A 136 6.61 8.58 -17.26
N GLU A 137 6.76 7.27 -17.02
CA GLU A 137 5.66 6.31 -17.03
C GLU A 137 4.68 6.58 -15.88
N VAL A 138 5.22 6.94 -14.70
CA VAL A 138 4.43 7.32 -13.53
C VAL A 138 3.73 8.65 -13.72
N HIS A 139 4.41 9.66 -14.29
CA HIS A 139 3.83 10.97 -14.55
C HIS A 139 2.84 10.99 -15.72
N ASN A 140 2.93 10.03 -16.64
CA ASN A 140 2.00 9.86 -17.75
C ASN A 140 0.83 8.91 -17.42
N ILE A 141 0.73 8.44 -16.17
CA ILE A 141 -0.53 7.84 -15.71
C ILE A 141 -1.56 8.96 -15.84
N ILE A 142 -2.43 8.84 -16.85
CA ILE A 142 -3.54 9.76 -17.05
C ILE A 142 -4.37 9.66 -15.78
N GLU A 143 -4.25 10.65 -14.90
CA GLU A 143 -5.23 10.85 -13.85
C GLU A 143 -6.54 11.15 -14.59
N ASP A 144 -7.56 10.31 -14.39
CA ASP A 144 -8.95 10.72 -14.61
C ASP A 144 -9.26 11.77 -13.53
N GLU A 145 -8.60 12.93 -13.62
CA GLU A 145 -8.66 13.98 -12.62
C GLU A 145 -10.00 14.69 -12.79
N ILE A 146 -10.92 14.40 -11.87
CA ILE A 146 -12.17 15.13 -11.75
C ILE A 146 -11.80 16.52 -11.23
N ASP A 147 -11.96 17.54 -12.07
CA ASP A 147 -11.84 18.94 -11.66
C ASP A 147 -12.99 19.27 -10.69
N ILE A 148 -12.68 19.16 -9.39
CA ILE A 148 -13.65 19.34 -8.29
C ILE A 148 -14.23 20.75 -8.31
N ASP A 149 -13.43 21.75 -8.67
CA ASP A 149 -13.84 23.16 -8.69
C ASP A 149 -14.82 23.40 -9.85
N LYS A 150 -14.52 22.86 -11.03
CA LYS A 150 -15.43 22.92 -12.19
C LYS A 150 -16.72 22.15 -11.95
N ALA A 151 -16.65 20.97 -11.32
CA ALA A 151 -17.83 20.20 -10.93
C ALA A 151 -18.70 20.97 -9.92
N ALA A 152 -18.08 21.63 -8.93
CA ALA A 152 -18.78 22.48 -7.97
C ALA A 152 -19.47 23.67 -8.64
N GLU A 153 -18.79 24.35 -9.56
CA GLU A 153 -19.39 25.44 -10.35
C GLU A 153 -20.62 24.99 -11.13
N ASN A 154 -20.53 23.84 -11.81
CA ASN A 154 -21.64 23.28 -12.59
C ASN A 154 -22.84 22.97 -11.70
N ILE A 155 -22.60 22.39 -10.51
CA ILE A 155 -23.65 22.16 -9.50
C ILE A 155 -24.29 23.48 -9.07
N HIS A 156 -23.49 24.51 -8.75
CA HIS A 156 -24.01 25.81 -8.31
C HIS A 156 -24.86 26.50 -9.38
N LYS A 157 -24.39 26.52 -10.64
CA LYS A 157 -25.11 27.09 -11.80
C LYS A 157 -26.46 26.39 -11.98
N LYS A 158 -26.48 25.06 -11.89
CA LYS A 158 -27.72 24.29 -12.05
C LYS A 158 -28.66 24.50 -10.87
N MET A 159 -28.16 24.55 -9.64
CA MET A 159 -28.99 24.79 -8.46
C MET A 159 -29.62 26.18 -8.44
N HIS A 160 -28.97 27.20 -8.99
CA HIS A 160 -29.57 28.53 -9.15
C HIS A 160 -30.86 28.49 -10.00
N GLN A 161 -30.92 27.60 -11.00
CA GLN A 161 -32.07 27.50 -11.90
C GLN A 161 -33.25 26.71 -11.29
N ILE A 162 -32.99 25.77 -10.37
CA ILE A 162 -33.98 24.81 -9.90
C ILE A 162 -34.51 25.13 -8.49
N LEU A 163 -33.67 25.74 -7.64
CA LEU A 163 -34.03 26.05 -6.27
C LEU A 163 -35.04 27.21 -6.20
N LYS A 164 -36.00 27.10 -5.29
CA LYS A 164 -36.93 28.21 -5.01
C LYS A 164 -36.16 29.39 -4.41
N PRO A 165 -36.65 30.64 -4.49
CA PRO A 165 -35.93 31.81 -3.98
C PRO A 165 -35.45 31.69 -2.53
N ILE A 166 -36.25 31.07 -1.66
CA ILE A 166 -35.89 30.83 -0.25
C ILE A 166 -34.86 29.71 -0.06
N GLU A 167 -34.91 28.68 -0.93
CA GLU A 167 -33.95 27.57 -0.92
C GLU A 167 -32.61 28.04 -1.49
N TRP A 168 -32.62 28.82 -2.57
CA TRP A 168 -31.44 29.43 -3.18
C TRP A 168 -30.73 30.36 -2.20
N LYS A 169 -31.48 31.22 -1.49
CA LYS A 169 -30.92 32.11 -0.48
C LYS A 169 -30.22 31.35 0.65
N PHE A 170 -30.78 30.24 1.11
CA PHE A 170 -30.10 29.38 2.07
C PHE A 170 -28.87 28.70 1.46
N TYR A 171 -29.01 28.22 0.23
CA TYR A 171 -27.95 27.51 -0.49
C TYR A 171 -26.71 28.38 -0.71
N SER A 172 -26.89 29.63 -1.17
CA SER A 172 -25.79 30.56 -1.40
C SER A 172 -25.05 30.89 -0.12
N LEU A 173 -25.78 31.20 0.97
CA LEU A 173 -25.18 31.54 2.26
C LEU A 173 -24.37 30.37 2.84
N HIS A 174 -24.90 29.14 2.75
CA HIS A 174 -24.30 28.00 3.43
C HIS A 174 -23.25 27.26 2.59
N TYR A 175 -23.49 27.07 1.28
CA TYR A 175 -22.65 26.23 0.42
C TYR A 175 -21.69 27.03 -0.48
N ILE A 176 -21.95 28.31 -0.74
CA ILE A 176 -21.07 29.17 -1.56
C ILE A 176 -20.30 30.15 -0.66
N GLU A 177 -20.97 30.82 0.27
CA GLU A 177 -20.34 31.77 1.20
C GLU A 177 -19.81 31.10 2.49
N HIS A 178 -19.95 29.78 2.61
CA HIS A 178 -19.46 28.97 3.74
C HIS A 178 -19.90 29.42 5.14
N LYS A 179 -21.07 30.08 5.26
CA LYS A 179 -21.61 30.50 6.56
C LYS A 179 -22.16 29.33 7.35
N SER A 180 -22.10 29.41 8.67
CA SER A 180 -22.69 28.39 9.54
C SER A 180 -24.21 28.33 9.38
N GLU A 181 -24.83 27.22 9.77
CA GLU A 181 -26.29 27.06 9.74
C GLU A 181 -27.01 28.13 10.57
N GLU A 182 -26.42 28.52 11.70
CA GLU A 182 -26.98 29.49 12.63
C GLU A 182 -26.89 30.92 12.09
N GLU A 183 -25.77 31.28 11.45
CA GLU A 183 -25.61 32.57 10.77
C GLU A 183 -26.53 32.67 9.55
N SER A 184 -26.62 31.59 8.77
CA SER A 184 -27.54 31.51 7.63
C SER A 184 -28.99 31.68 8.10
N ALA A 185 -29.39 31.02 9.19
CA ALA A 185 -30.73 31.14 9.76
C ALA A 185 -31.04 32.56 10.27
N LYS A 186 -30.06 33.21 10.92
CA LYS A 186 -30.17 34.61 11.37
C LYS A 186 -30.36 35.56 10.16
N LEU A 187 -29.54 35.42 9.13
CA LEU A 187 -29.61 36.23 7.90
C LEU A 187 -30.90 35.99 7.09
N MET A 188 -31.51 34.81 7.25
CA MET A 188 -32.83 34.50 6.70
C MET A 188 -34.00 35.05 7.53
N GLY A 189 -33.73 35.67 8.68
CA GLY A 189 -34.74 36.29 9.53
C GLY A 189 -35.52 35.30 10.41
N TYR A 190 -35.03 34.07 10.57
CA TYR A 190 -35.67 33.11 11.48
C TYR A 190 -35.45 33.53 12.94
N LYS A 191 -36.50 33.40 13.75
CA LYS A 191 -36.48 33.69 15.19
C LYS A 191 -36.73 32.42 15.99
N THR A 192 -36.20 32.35 17.20
CA THR A 192 -36.52 31.31 18.18
C THR A 192 -37.27 31.88 19.36
N SER A 193 -38.36 31.21 19.74
CA SER A 193 -39.17 31.53 20.92
C SER A 193 -38.78 30.72 22.17
N GLU A 194 -37.84 29.77 22.08
CA GLU A 194 -37.49 28.82 23.15
C GLU A 194 -36.01 28.96 23.58
N LYS A 195 -35.75 29.01 24.90
CA LYS A 195 -34.38 28.98 25.46
C LYS A 195 -33.72 27.63 25.14
N ASN A 196 -32.45 27.65 24.71
CA ASN A 196 -31.59 26.51 24.34
C ASN A 196 -31.81 25.82 22.97
N ARG A 197 -32.58 26.42 22.04
CA ARG A 197 -32.75 25.87 20.69
C ARG A 197 -32.03 26.70 19.63
N LYS A 198 -31.30 26.04 18.72
CA LYS A 198 -30.64 26.70 17.58
C LYS A 198 -31.67 27.41 16.68
N ILE A 199 -31.33 28.63 16.28
CA ILE A 199 -32.21 29.52 15.51
C ILE A 199 -32.66 28.84 14.20
N GLY A 200 -33.97 28.72 14.00
CA GLY A 200 -34.54 28.17 12.75
C GLY A 200 -34.22 26.71 12.46
N TYR A 201 -33.79 25.91 13.45
CA TYR A 201 -33.29 24.53 13.25
C TYR A 201 -34.20 23.64 12.39
N LYS A 202 -35.53 23.65 12.63
CA LYS A 202 -36.48 22.81 11.87
C LYS A 202 -36.60 23.28 10.42
N GLN A 203 -36.63 24.59 10.21
CA GLN A 203 -36.72 25.22 8.89
C GLN A 203 -35.46 24.96 8.07
N VAL A 204 -34.27 25.16 8.66
CA VAL A 204 -32.98 24.86 8.03
C VAL A 204 -32.86 23.38 7.68
N LYS A 205 -33.24 22.48 8.59
CA LYS A 205 -33.25 21.04 8.34
C LYS A 205 -34.16 20.65 7.16
N ASN A 206 -35.33 21.26 7.06
CA ASN A 206 -36.26 21.04 5.95
C ASN A 206 -35.69 21.57 4.62
N LEU A 207 -35.06 22.76 4.62
CA LEU A 207 -34.41 23.33 3.45
C LEU A 207 -33.25 22.45 2.96
N LYS A 208 -32.38 21.99 3.86
CA LYS A 208 -31.29 21.05 3.54
C LYS A 208 -31.83 19.77 2.90
N LYS A 209 -32.89 19.18 3.47
CA LYS A 209 -33.50 17.97 2.93
C LYS A 209 -34.08 18.21 1.53
N ALA A 210 -34.77 19.33 1.32
CA ALA A 210 -35.35 19.67 0.03
C ALA A 210 -34.28 19.90 -1.05
N ILE A 211 -33.23 20.66 -0.72
CA ILE A 211 -32.09 20.92 -1.61
C ILE A 211 -31.39 19.61 -1.97
N MET A 212 -31.07 18.77 -0.99
CA MET A 212 -30.34 17.51 -1.22
C MET A 212 -31.13 16.54 -2.12
N ILE A 213 -32.46 16.49 -2.01
CA ILE A 213 -33.30 15.70 -2.91
C ILE A 213 -33.21 16.21 -4.34
N LYS A 214 -33.24 17.53 -4.54
CA LYS A 214 -33.16 18.15 -5.87
C LYS A 214 -31.79 17.96 -6.51
N VAL A 215 -30.71 18.21 -5.76
CA VAL A 215 -29.33 17.98 -6.22
C VAL A 215 -29.16 16.53 -6.68
N LYS A 216 -29.54 15.56 -5.84
CA LYS A 216 -29.44 14.13 -6.19
C LYS A 216 -30.23 13.80 -7.45
N LYS A 217 -31.47 14.27 -7.57
CA LYS A 217 -32.31 14.02 -8.75
C LYS A 217 -31.61 14.48 -10.04
N HIS A 218 -31.07 15.69 -10.04
CA HIS A 218 -30.44 16.26 -11.24
C HIS A 218 -29.05 15.69 -11.52
N LEU A 219 -28.31 15.25 -10.51
CA LEU A 219 -27.08 14.47 -10.71
C LEU A 219 -27.37 13.12 -11.37
N TYR A 220 -28.34 12.36 -10.86
CA TYR A 220 -28.67 11.02 -11.41
C TYR A 220 -29.32 11.07 -12.80
N ASN A 221 -29.98 12.17 -13.14
CA ASN A 221 -30.54 12.38 -14.47
C ASN A 221 -29.48 12.79 -15.51
N GLY A 222 -28.23 13.04 -15.11
CA GLY A 222 -27.19 13.56 -16.00
C GLY A 222 -27.38 15.04 -16.35
N ASP A 223 -28.19 15.78 -15.59
CA ASP A 223 -28.44 17.21 -15.84
C ASP A 223 -27.32 18.13 -15.32
N ILE A 224 -26.34 17.55 -14.62
CA ILE A 224 -25.16 18.20 -14.02
C ILE A 224 -23.94 17.41 -14.46
N ASP A 225 -23.05 18.08 -15.18
CA ASP A 225 -21.78 17.50 -15.58
C ASP A 225 -20.75 17.64 -14.45
N ILE A 226 -20.20 16.50 -14.05
CA ILE A 226 -19.19 16.37 -12.98
C ILE A 226 -17.85 15.84 -13.52
N TYR A 227 -17.74 15.67 -14.85
CA TYR A 227 -16.54 15.19 -15.54
C TYR A 227 -16.00 16.25 -16.51
#